data_AF-A0A6G3PS53-F1
#
_entry.id   AF-A0A6G3PS53-F1
#
_cell.length_a   1.000
_cell.length_b   1.000
_cell.length_c   1.000
_cell.angle_alpha   90.00
_cell.angle_beta   90.00
_cell.angle_gamma   90.00
#
_symmetry.space_group_name_H-M   'P 1'
#
loop_
_entity.id
_entity.type
_entity.pdbx_description
1 polymer ?
#
loop_
_entity_poly.entity_id
_entity_poly.type
_entity_poly.pdbx_seq_one_letter_code
_entity_poly.pdbx_strand_id
1 'polypeptide(L)'
;GAVCLPGPERLVALRRVLRDATALRVYGPVADGAAAASAWEVVLPGMRLTLTLSPDSARGFSGEGGVLEALATDDAAADAELVSVLLAWEPRIEPAELAGQAGLSVERVRAALVRLGTAGRVGYDLADAAYFHRELPYDADRAERHNPRLVAARRLVGEGAVSLDGAGVTVASGDRRYRVRESGAEFSCTCQWWADYRGRRGP
;
A
#
# COMPACT_ATOMS: atom_id res chain seq x y z
N GLY A 1 2.54 -15.81 -17.25
CA GLY A 1 3.43 -15.47 -16.11
C GLY A 1 3.18 -16.43 -14.97
N ALA A 2 4.10 -16.53 -14.01
CA ALA A 2 3.90 -17.26 -12.76
C ALA A 2 3.41 -16.28 -11.68
N VAL A 3 2.50 -16.71 -10.81
CA VAL A 3 2.02 -15.95 -9.66
C VAL A 3 2.27 -16.72 -8.38
N CYS A 4 2.70 -16.04 -7.32
CA CYS A 4 2.96 -16.64 -6.02
C CYS A 4 1.66 -17.19 -5.39
N LEU A 5 1.69 -18.43 -4.88
CA LEU A 5 0.62 -19.02 -4.08
C LEU A 5 1.11 -19.32 -2.66
N PRO A 6 1.11 -18.32 -1.76
CA PRO A 6 1.50 -18.52 -0.37
C PRO A 6 0.37 -19.17 0.45
N GLY A 7 0.66 -20.33 1.04
CA GLY A 7 -0.33 -21.09 1.82
C GLY A 7 -1.52 -21.57 0.97
N PRO A 8 -1.32 -22.56 0.07
CA PRO A 8 -2.36 -23.05 -0.84
C PRO A 8 -3.67 -23.46 -0.16
N GLU A 9 -3.59 -23.94 1.08
CA GLU A 9 -4.73 -24.31 1.92
C GLU A 9 -5.74 -23.16 2.10
N ARG A 10 -5.29 -21.90 2.00
CA ARG A 10 -6.14 -20.71 2.14
C ARG A 10 -7.14 -20.56 0.98
N LEU A 11 -6.88 -21.19 -0.18
CA LEU A 11 -7.82 -21.22 -1.30
C LEU A 11 -9.10 -21.99 -0.99
N VAL A 12 -9.14 -22.75 0.12
CA VAL A 12 -10.37 -23.40 0.60
C VAL A 12 -11.52 -22.41 0.81
N ALA A 13 -11.22 -21.13 1.07
CA ALA A 13 -12.22 -20.06 1.17
C ALA A 13 -13.07 -19.90 -0.11
N LEU A 14 -12.51 -20.23 -1.29
CA LEU A 14 -13.21 -20.15 -2.57
C LEU A 14 -14.09 -21.38 -2.83
N ARG A 15 -13.93 -22.48 -2.07
CA ARG A 15 -14.53 -23.79 -2.37
C ARG A 15 -16.04 -23.74 -2.61
N ARG A 16 -16.77 -22.91 -1.86
CA ARG A 16 -18.23 -22.81 -1.94
C ARG A 16 -18.72 -22.20 -3.26
N VAL A 17 -17.92 -21.36 -3.92
CA VAL A 17 -18.32 -20.66 -5.14
C VAL A 17 -17.79 -21.32 -6.41
N LEU A 18 -16.81 -22.23 -6.30
CA LEU A 18 -16.17 -22.86 -7.46
C LEU A 18 -17.12 -23.61 -8.39
N ARG A 19 -18.23 -24.14 -7.87
CA ARG A 19 -19.24 -24.84 -8.69
C ARG A 19 -19.93 -23.92 -9.71
N ASP A 20 -19.99 -22.62 -9.40
CA ASP A 20 -20.66 -21.60 -10.19
C ASP A 20 -19.64 -20.76 -11.00
N ALA A 21 -18.34 -21.08 -10.88
CA ALA A 21 -17.26 -20.31 -11.49
C ALA A 21 -17.20 -20.51 -13.00
N THR A 22 -17.11 -19.40 -13.74
CA THR A 22 -16.94 -19.40 -15.21
C THR A 22 -15.50 -19.14 -15.63
N ALA A 23 -14.71 -18.48 -14.78
CA ALA A 23 -13.29 -18.26 -14.99
C ALA A 23 -12.55 -18.00 -13.66
N LEU A 24 -11.23 -18.18 -13.69
CA LEU A 24 -10.30 -17.77 -12.64
C LEU A 24 -9.27 -16.81 -13.23
N ARG A 25 -9.13 -15.62 -12.65
CA ARG A 25 -8.03 -14.70 -12.95
C ARG A 25 -7.13 -14.58 -11.74
N VAL A 26 -5.83 -14.62 -11.96
CA VAL A 26 -4.85 -14.56 -10.88
C VAL A 26 -3.91 -13.39 -11.13
N TYR A 27 -3.81 -12.51 -10.14
CA TYR A 27 -3.00 -11.30 -10.18
C TYR A 27 -1.87 -11.41 -9.17
N GLY A 28 -0.71 -10.90 -9.54
CA GLY A 28 0.43 -10.79 -8.65
C GLY A 28 1.54 -10.02 -9.31
N PRO A 29 2.54 -9.57 -8.53
CA PRO A 29 3.74 -8.97 -9.08
C PRO A 29 4.48 -9.99 -9.94
N VAL A 30 5.35 -9.49 -10.82
CA VAL A 30 6.26 -10.34 -11.59
C VAL A 30 7.11 -11.13 -10.61
N ALA A 31 7.12 -12.46 -10.75
CA ALA A 31 7.85 -13.34 -9.86
C ALA A 31 9.36 -13.05 -9.93
N ASP A 32 9.94 -12.69 -8.79
CA ASP A 32 11.36 -12.40 -8.59
C ASP A 32 12.04 -13.43 -7.65
N GLY A 33 11.32 -14.52 -7.33
CA GLY A 33 11.75 -15.56 -6.40
C GLY A 33 11.40 -15.28 -4.94
N ALA A 34 10.85 -14.10 -4.61
CA ALA A 34 10.35 -13.81 -3.26
C ALA A 34 8.88 -14.22 -3.09
N ALA A 35 8.51 -14.55 -1.85
CA ALA A 35 7.10 -14.69 -1.49
C ALA A 35 6.40 -13.33 -1.64
N ALA A 36 5.29 -13.31 -2.37
CA ALA A 36 4.57 -12.10 -2.71
C ALA A 36 3.07 -12.28 -2.50
N ALA A 37 2.36 -11.16 -2.34
CA ALA A 37 0.92 -11.17 -2.29
C ALA A 37 0.36 -11.55 -3.68
N SER A 38 -0.78 -12.23 -3.68
CA SER A 38 -1.52 -12.51 -4.91
C SER A 38 -3.00 -12.31 -4.70
N ALA A 39 -3.73 -12.07 -5.78
CA ALA A 39 -5.18 -11.97 -5.76
C ALA A 39 -5.78 -13.00 -6.71
N TRP A 40 -6.79 -13.71 -6.23
CA TRP A 40 -7.47 -14.80 -6.91
C TRP A 40 -8.91 -14.36 -7.13
N GLU A 41 -9.23 -13.99 -8.36
CA GLU A 41 -10.56 -13.58 -8.77
C GLU A 41 -11.30 -14.76 -9.40
N VAL A 42 -12.39 -15.18 -8.76
CA VAL A 42 -13.35 -16.12 -9.32
C VAL A 42 -14.45 -15.33 -10.01
N VAL A 43 -14.60 -15.53 -11.33
CA VAL A 43 -15.70 -14.95 -12.11
C VAL A 43 -16.92 -15.85 -11.96
N LEU A 44 -18.04 -15.24 -11.61
CA LEU A 44 -19.34 -15.89 -11.41
C LEU A 44 -20.38 -15.21 -12.32
N PRO A 45 -21.55 -15.81 -12.57
CA PRO A 45 -22.64 -15.12 -13.26
C PRO A 45 -23.04 -13.83 -12.51
N GLY A 46 -22.79 -12.68 -13.14
CA GLY A 46 -23.17 -11.37 -12.61
C GLY A 46 -22.29 -10.81 -11.49
N MET A 47 -21.20 -11.49 -11.08
CA MET A 47 -20.31 -10.96 -10.05
C MET A 47 -18.87 -11.51 -10.15
N ARG A 48 -17.95 -10.87 -9.42
CA ARG A 48 -16.57 -11.32 -9.22
C ARG A 48 -16.29 -11.44 -7.74
N LEU A 49 -15.69 -12.54 -7.31
CA LEU A 49 -15.21 -12.71 -5.94
C LEU A 49 -13.68 -12.70 -5.94
N THR A 50 -13.08 -11.71 -5.30
CA THR A 50 -11.62 -11.59 -5.21
C THR A 50 -11.14 -11.96 -3.81
N LEU A 51 -10.31 -13.00 -3.72
CA LEU A 51 -9.56 -13.38 -2.53
C LEU A 51 -8.12 -12.90 -2.67
N THR A 52 -7.71 -11.95 -1.84
CA THR A 52 -6.31 -11.55 -1.75
C THR A 52 -5.60 -12.42 -0.71
N LEU A 53 -4.44 -12.97 -1.08
CA LEU A 53 -3.53 -13.70 -0.20
C LEU A 53 -2.31 -12.84 0.11
N SER A 54 -2.06 -12.62 1.39
CA SER A 54 -0.83 -12.02 1.89
C SER A 54 0.37 -12.96 1.61
N PRO A 55 1.62 -12.44 1.55
CA PRO A 55 2.80 -13.25 1.24
C PRO A 55 3.07 -14.45 2.18
N ASP A 56 2.40 -14.51 3.33
CA ASP A 56 2.54 -15.55 4.36
C ASP A 56 1.21 -15.69 5.11
N SER A 57 0.86 -16.91 5.55
CA SER A 57 -0.42 -17.20 6.21
C SER A 57 -0.54 -16.63 7.63
N ALA A 58 0.58 -16.46 8.34
CA ALA A 58 0.64 -15.78 9.63
C ALA A 58 0.67 -14.25 9.48
N ARG A 59 0.66 -13.72 8.24
CA ARG A 59 0.55 -12.29 7.96
C ARG A 59 -0.86 -11.91 7.54
N GLY A 60 -1.43 -10.94 8.23
CA GLY A 60 -2.54 -10.17 7.68
C GLY A 60 -2.08 -9.17 6.62
N PHE A 61 -3.03 -8.59 5.90
CA PHE A 61 -2.84 -7.31 5.21
C PHE A 61 -2.82 -6.18 6.24
N SER A 62 -1.88 -6.21 7.18
CA SER A 62 -1.52 -5.04 7.98
C SER A 62 -0.66 -4.15 7.07
N GLY A 63 -1.34 -3.58 6.08
CA GLY A 63 -0.84 -3.15 4.78
C GLY A 63 -0.37 -1.71 4.77
N GLU A 64 0.49 -1.33 5.71
CA GLU A 64 0.90 0.07 5.83
C GLU A 64 2.40 0.28 5.67
N GLY A 65 3.22 -0.77 5.83
CA GLY A 65 4.65 -0.68 5.52
C GLY A 65 4.94 -0.47 4.03
N GLY A 66 4.17 -1.14 3.17
CA GLY A 66 4.35 -1.05 1.72
C GLY A 66 3.84 0.25 1.11
N VAL A 67 3.03 1.02 1.85
CA VAL A 67 2.50 2.33 1.41
C VAL A 67 3.03 3.48 2.26
N LEU A 68 3.89 3.21 3.24
CA LEU A 68 4.37 4.21 4.19
C LEU A 68 5.04 5.39 3.48
N GLU A 69 5.81 5.12 2.43
CA GLU A 69 6.47 6.14 1.61
C GLU A 69 5.45 7.14 1.02
N ALA A 70 4.35 6.63 0.47
CA ALA A 70 3.27 7.46 -0.06
C ALA A 70 2.53 8.25 1.04
N LEU A 71 2.48 7.73 2.27
CA LEU A 71 1.83 8.39 3.40
C LEU A 71 2.73 9.40 4.12
N ALA A 72 4.05 9.28 3.96
CA ALA A 72 5.05 10.03 4.73
C ALA A 72 5.48 11.34 4.04
N THR A 73 4.99 11.64 2.84
CA THR A 73 5.31 12.91 2.18
C THR A 73 4.63 14.07 2.91
N ASP A 74 5.30 15.23 2.95
CA ASP A 74 4.79 16.42 3.66
C ASP A 74 3.44 16.89 3.09
N ASP A 75 3.24 16.70 1.79
CA ASP A 75 2.04 17.12 1.06
C ASP A 75 0.90 16.08 1.09
N ALA A 76 1.14 14.83 1.49
CA ALA A 76 0.16 13.74 1.33
C ALA A 76 -1.21 14.05 1.94
N ALA A 77 -1.23 14.73 3.08
CA ALA A 77 -2.48 15.08 3.75
C ALA A 77 -3.25 16.16 2.99
N ALA A 78 -2.57 17.25 2.60
CA ALA A 78 -3.19 18.35 1.85
C ALA A 78 -3.64 17.89 0.46
N ASP A 79 -2.83 17.08 -0.22
CA ASP A 79 -3.18 16.49 -1.52
C ASP A 79 -4.39 15.57 -1.41
N ALA A 80 -4.48 14.76 -0.36
CA ALA A 80 -5.64 13.90 -0.12
C ALA A 80 -6.92 14.71 0.11
N GLU A 81 -6.86 15.81 0.86
CA GLU A 81 -8.01 16.71 1.04
C GLU A 81 -8.44 17.32 -0.30
N LEU A 82 -7.50 17.89 -1.08
CA LEU A 82 -7.79 18.44 -2.40
C LEU A 82 -8.38 17.41 -3.35
N VAL A 83 -7.71 16.25 -3.49
CA VAL A 83 -8.16 15.15 -4.34
C VAL A 83 -9.55 14.68 -3.91
N SER A 84 -9.83 14.59 -2.61
CA SER A 84 -11.14 14.14 -2.10
C SER A 84 -12.31 15.03 -2.51
N VAL A 85 -12.07 16.32 -2.76
CA VAL A 85 -13.08 17.26 -3.26
C VAL A 85 -13.35 17.05 -4.75
N LEU A 86 -12.32 16.68 -5.50
CA LEU A 86 -12.40 16.43 -6.95
C LEU A 86 -12.97 15.06 -7.31
N LEU A 87 -13.07 14.17 -6.31
CA LEU A 87 -13.74 12.88 -6.41
C LEU A 87 -15.25 13.09 -6.67
N ALA A 88 -15.66 13.18 -7.94
CA ALA A 88 -17.02 13.52 -8.39
C ALA A 88 -18.03 12.34 -8.44
N TRP A 89 -17.91 11.36 -7.54
CA TRP A 89 -18.74 10.12 -7.55
C TRP A 89 -18.67 9.30 -8.85
N GLU A 90 -17.59 9.46 -9.61
CA GLU A 90 -17.37 8.68 -10.83
C GLU A 90 -17.17 7.19 -10.51
N PRO A 91 -17.67 6.26 -11.34
CA PRO A 91 -17.50 4.83 -11.09
C PRO A 91 -16.03 4.39 -11.21
N ARG A 92 -15.19 5.19 -11.86
CA ARG A 92 -13.76 4.97 -12.06
C ARG A 92 -13.01 6.27 -11.82
N ILE A 93 -11.91 6.19 -11.09
CA ILE A 93 -11.02 7.30 -10.81
C ILE A 93 -9.71 7.03 -11.57
N GLU A 94 -9.43 7.87 -12.56
CA GLU A 94 -8.20 7.80 -13.36
C GLU A 94 -7.16 8.82 -12.85
N PRO A 95 -5.99 8.37 -12.33
CA PRO A 95 -5.02 9.28 -11.71
C PRO A 95 -4.51 10.40 -12.61
N ALA A 96 -4.41 10.16 -13.93
CA ALA A 96 -3.91 11.15 -14.88
C ALA A 96 -4.92 12.29 -15.12
N GLU A 97 -6.21 11.96 -15.18
CA GLU A 97 -7.27 12.97 -15.34
C GLU A 97 -7.38 13.81 -14.08
N LEU A 98 -7.33 13.16 -12.91
CA LEU A 98 -7.40 13.82 -11.61
C LEU A 98 -6.17 14.72 -11.37
N ALA A 99 -5.00 14.32 -11.85
CA ALA A 99 -3.79 15.16 -11.84
C ALA A 99 -3.99 16.46 -12.65
N GLY A 100 -4.60 16.36 -13.84
CA GLY A 100 -4.93 17.52 -14.67
C GLY A 100 -5.93 18.47 -13.99
N GLN A 101 -6.93 17.92 -13.29
CA GLN A 101 -7.92 18.71 -12.56
C GLN A 101 -7.34 19.37 -11.28
N ALA A 102 -6.50 18.64 -10.55
CA ALA A 102 -5.91 19.09 -9.29
C ALA A 102 -4.70 20.03 -9.49
N GLY A 103 -4.12 20.08 -10.69
CA GLY A 103 -2.84 20.76 -10.92
C GLY A 103 -1.66 20.08 -10.19
N LEU A 104 -1.77 18.78 -9.92
CA LEU A 104 -0.75 17.97 -9.24
C LEU A 104 -0.04 17.04 -10.23
N SER A 105 1.11 16.49 -9.84
CA SER A 105 1.70 15.37 -10.58
C SER A 105 0.90 14.08 -10.34
N VAL A 106 1.00 13.13 -11.28
CA VAL A 106 0.33 11.83 -11.16
C VAL A 106 0.84 11.08 -9.93
N GLU A 107 2.12 11.23 -9.59
CA GLU A 107 2.75 10.63 -8.41
C GLU A 107 2.11 11.15 -7.11
N ARG A 108 1.90 12.47 -7.01
CA ARG A 108 1.22 13.08 -5.86
C ARG A 108 -0.23 12.64 -5.76
N VAL A 109 -0.94 12.57 -6.89
CA VAL A 109 -2.30 12.04 -6.92
C VAL A 109 -2.35 10.59 -6.48
N ARG A 110 -1.42 9.74 -6.92
CA ARG A 110 -1.34 8.35 -6.46
C ARG A 110 -1.09 8.26 -4.96
N ALA A 111 -0.19 9.08 -4.42
CA ALA A 111 0.05 9.14 -2.98
C ALA A 111 -1.20 9.58 -2.19
N ALA A 112 -1.91 10.59 -2.69
CA ALA A 112 -3.18 11.04 -2.15
C ALA A 112 -4.26 9.94 -2.19
N LEU A 113 -4.41 9.23 -3.31
CA LEU A 113 -5.34 8.11 -3.45
C LEU A 113 -4.99 6.94 -2.52
N VAL A 114 -3.70 6.66 -2.32
CA VAL A 114 -3.24 5.69 -1.33
C VAL A 114 -3.68 6.10 0.08
N ARG A 115 -3.46 7.37 0.47
CA ARG A 115 -3.92 7.90 1.76
C ARG A 115 -5.43 7.79 1.91
N LEU A 116 -6.19 8.21 0.92
CA LEU A 116 -7.66 8.08 0.89
C LEU A 116 -8.09 6.61 0.97
N GLY A 117 -7.36 5.70 0.35
CA GLY A 117 -7.59 4.25 0.41
C GLY A 117 -7.43 3.70 1.82
N THR A 118 -6.37 4.11 2.54
CA THR A 118 -6.17 3.73 3.95
C THR A 118 -7.28 4.27 4.87
N ALA A 119 -7.84 5.43 4.53
CA ALA A 119 -8.99 6.00 5.22
C ALA A 119 -10.34 5.38 4.79
N GLY A 120 -10.33 4.47 3.82
CA GLY A 120 -11.52 3.78 3.32
C GLY A 120 -12.38 4.61 2.37
N ARG A 121 -11.83 5.69 1.78
CA ARG A 121 -12.51 6.61 0.85
C ARG A 121 -12.46 6.19 -0.62
N VAL A 122 -11.45 5.41 -0.97
CA VAL A 122 -11.33 4.80 -2.29
C VAL A 122 -10.92 3.34 -2.15
N GLY A 123 -11.27 2.54 -3.14
CA GLY A 123 -10.73 1.20 -3.34
C GLY A 123 -9.99 1.11 -4.68
N TYR A 124 -9.35 -0.03 -4.91
CA TYR A 124 -8.74 -0.35 -6.21
C TYR A 124 -9.31 -1.68 -6.71
N ASP A 125 -9.87 -1.69 -7.93
CA ASP A 125 -10.37 -2.91 -8.58
C ASP A 125 -9.28 -3.46 -9.51
N LEU A 126 -8.89 -4.71 -9.28
CA LEU A 126 -7.83 -5.38 -10.03
C LEU A 126 -8.26 -5.81 -11.46
N ALA A 127 -9.53 -6.13 -11.67
CA ALA A 127 -10.05 -6.47 -12.98
C ALA A 127 -10.17 -5.24 -13.87
N ASP A 128 -10.61 -4.14 -13.29
CA ASP A 128 -10.78 -2.87 -13.96
C ASP A 128 -9.48 -2.05 -14.02
N ALA A 129 -8.48 -2.41 -13.21
CA ALA A 129 -7.22 -1.70 -13.07
C ALA A 129 -7.40 -0.19 -12.79
N ALA A 130 -8.39 0.14 -11.96
CA ALA A 130 -8.79 1.50 -11.66
C ALA A 130 -9.13 1.69 -10.18
N TYR A 131 -8.98 2.92 -9.71
CA TYR A 131 -9.49 3.33 -8.42
C TYR A 131 -11.01 3.52 -8.52
N PHE A 132 -11.74 3.28 -7.42
CA PHE A 132 -13.18 3.50 -7.34
C PHE A 132 -13.54 4.12 -5.99
N HIS A 133 -14.69 4.79 -5.94
CA HIS A 133 -15.18 5.43 -4.72
C HIS A 133 -15.66 4.41 -3.69
N ARG A 134 -15.31 4.62 -2.42
CA ARG A 134 -15.82 3.83 -1.30
C ARG A 134 -16.14 4.78 -0.16
N GLU A 135 -17.36 4.84 0.34
CA GLU A 135 -17.66 5.70 1.49
C GLU A 135 -17.72 4.89 2.78
N LEU A 136 -16.58 4.77 3.45
CA LEU A 136 -16.54 4.58 4.90
C LEU A 136 -16.41 5.95 5.59
N PRO A 137 -16.91 6.12 6.83
CA PRO A 137 -16.77 7.39 7.56
C PRO A 137 -15.32 7.88 7.57
N TYR A 138 -15.10 9.09 7.07
CA TYR A 138 -13.77 9.69 6.93
C TYR A 138 -13.32 10.39 8.20
N ASP A 139 -12.06 10.18 8.54
CA ASP A 139 -11.36 10.93 9.57
C ASP A 139 -9.91 11.04 9.10
N ALA A 140 -9.45 12.26 8.79
CA ALA A 140 -8.14 12.50 8.19
C ALA A 140 -6.98 12.06 9.09
N ASP A 141 -7.19 12.07 10.40
CA ASP A 141 -6.19 11.65 11.39
C ASP A 141 -6.21 10.13 11.58
N ARG A 142 -7.18 9.42 11.00
CA ARG A 142 -7.30 7.97 11.11
C ARG A 142 -6.10 7.24 10.53
N ALA A 143 -5.52 7.75 9.43
CA ALA A 143 -4.28 7.21 8.89
C ALA A 143 -3.19 7.27 9.96
N GLU A 144 -2.94 8.42 10.56
CA GLU A 144 -1.91 8.55 11.60
C GLU A 144 -2.18 7.67 12.82
N ARG A 145 -3.42 7.62 13.34
CA ARG A 145 -3.75 6.81 14.51
C ARG A 145 -3.67 5.30 14.28
N HIS A 146 -3.95 4.83 13.06
CA HIS A 146 -3.91 3.40 12.73
C HIS A 146 -2.59 2.93 12.13
N ASN A 147 -1.66 3.85 11.87
CA ASN A 147 -0.34 3.57 11.31
C ASN A 147 0.78 3.71 12.36
N PRO A 148 1.01 2.71 13.24
CA PRO A 148 2.10 2.75 14.22
C PRO A 148 3.47 3.07 13.62
N ARG A 149 3.72 2.71 12.36
CA ARG A 149 4.97 3.00 11.66
C ARG A 149 5.09 4.45 11.23
N LEU A 150 4.00 5.05 10.75
CA LEU A 150 3.96 6.48 10.44
C LEU A 150 4.11 7.29 11.72
N VAL A 151 3.45 6.89 12.80
CA VAL A 151 3.61 7.49 14.15
C VAL A 151 5.06 7.39 14.61
N ALA A 152 5.68 6.20 14.52
CA ALA A 152 7.07 6.00 14.93
C ALA A 152 8.03 6.80 14.05
N ALA A 153 7.82 6.88 12.73
CA ALA A 153 8.63 7.66 11.81
C ALA A 153 8.57 9.16 12.15
N ARG A 154 7.37 9.70 12.37
CA ARG A 154 7.19 11.09 12.78
C ARG A 154 7.80 11.39 14.15
N ARG A 155 7.71 10.43 15.09
CA ARG A 155 8.37 10.55 16.39
C ARG A 155 9.89 10.64 16.24
N LEU A 156 10.51 9.80 15.41
CA LEU A 156 11.96 9.87 15.14
C LEU A 156 12.37 11.24 14.58
N VAL A 157 11.56 11.82 13.68
CA VAL A 157 11.80 13.16 13.15
C VAL A 157 11.63 14.22 14.24
N GLY A 158 10.54 14.18 15.01
CA GLY A 158 10.26 15.15 16.08
C GLY A 158 11.25 15.11 17.24
N GLU A 159 11.86 13.96 17.52
CA GLU A 159 12.91 13.79 18.52
C GLU A 159 14.31 14.22 18.00
N GLY A 160 14.42 14.68 16.75
CA GLY A 160 15.71 15.01 16.13
C GLY A 160 16.62 13.79 15.95
N ALA A 161 16.05 12.58 15.93
CA ALA A 161 16.78 11.33 15.85
C ALA A 161 17.23 11.00 14.42
N VAL A 162 16.85 11.81 13.43
CA VAL A 162 17.21 11.67 12.02
C VAL A 162 18.19 12.78 11.65
N SER A 163 19.38 12.39 11.20
CA SER A 163 20.42 13.31 10.72
C SER A 163 20.74 13.00 9.27
N LEU A 164 20.68 14.03 8.42
CA LEU A 164 21.12 13.97 7.03
C LEU A 164 22.61 14.34 7.00
N ASP A 165 23.47 13.40 6.62
CA ASP A 165 24.85 13.70 6.25
C ASP A 165 24.98 13.58 4.72
N GLY A 166 25.83 14.38 4.06
CA GLY A 166 25.87 14.48 2.58
C GLY A 166 26.14 13.18 1.80
N ALA A 167 26.24 12.03 2.47
CA ALA A 167 26.40 10.70 1.91
C ALA A 167 25.35 9.66 2.40
N GLY A 168 24.35 10.07 3.20
CA GLY A 168 23.30 9.19 3.70
C GLY A 168 22.47 9.77 4.85
N VAL A 169 21.58 8.95 5.38
CA VAL A 169 20.74 9.32 6.53
C VAL A 169 21.16 8.47 7.71
N THR A 170 21.45 9.10 8.85
CA THR A 170 21.70 8.40 10.12
C THR A 170 20.44 8.50 10.98
N VAL A 171 19.91 7.36 11.41
CA VAL A 171 18.73 7.26 12.27
C VAL A 171 19.14 6.68 13.62
N ALA A 172 18.97 7.44 14.69
CA ALA A 172 19.13 6.98 16.07
C ALA A 172 17.81 6.38 16.56
N SER A 173 17.87 5.20 17.20
CA SER A 173 16.70 4.54 17.79
C SER A 173 17.13 3.81 19.05
N GLY A 174 16.85 4.41 20.21
CA GLY A 174 17.48 4.01 21.47
C GLY A 174 19.00 4.18 21.40
N ASP A 175 19.76 3.22 21.91
CA ASP A 175 21.23 3.26 21.88
C ASP A 175 21.84 2.86 20.52
N ARG A 176 21.01 2.51 19.54
CA ARG A 176 21.45 2.03 18.23
C ARG A 176 21.39 3.15 17.19
N ARG A 177 22.35 3.13 16.27
CA ARG A 177 22.37 4.00 15.09
C ARG A 177 22.33 3.15 13.84
N TYR A 178 21.43 3.49 12.93
CA TYR A 178 21.29 2.84 11.64
C TYR A 178 21.63 3.83 10.54
N ARG A 179 22.23 3.34 9.46
CA ARG A 179 22.46 4.14 8.25
C ARG A 179 21.42 3.73 7.22
N VAL A 180 20.67 4.70 6.73
CA VAL A 180 19.76 4.58 5.61
C VAL A 180 20.44 5.19 4.40
N ARG A 181 20.40 4.48 3.27
CA ARG A 181 20.91 4.94 1.98
C ARG A 181 19.77 4.97 0.99
N GLU A 182 19.71 6.05 0.24
CA GLU A 182 18.82 6.22 -0.90
C GLU A 182 19.57 5.90 -2.19
N SER A 183 18.92 5.17 -3.09
CA SER A 183 19.42 4.85 -4.42
C SER A 183 18.28 4.93 -5.42
N GLY A 184 18.12 6.09 -6.08
CA GLY A 184 16.93 6.35 -6.88
C GLY A 184 15.70 6.46 -5.97
N ALA A 185 14.63 5.70 -6.27
CA ALA A 185 13.44 5.63 -5.42
C ALA A 185 13.52 4.55 -4.32
N GLU A 186 14.64 3.82 -4.21
CA GLU A 186 14.79 2.76 -3.22
C GLU A 186 15.57 3.23 -2.00
N PHE A 187 15.04 2.93 -0.81
CA PHE A 187 15.74 3.09 0.45
C PHE A 187 16.30 1.76 0.92
N SER A 188 17.46 1.76 1.55
CA SER A 188 18.04 0.59 2.23
C SER A 188 18.55 0.97 3.61
N CYS A 189 18.50 0.05 4.57
CA CYS A 189 18.89 0.32 5.95
C CYS A 189 19.87 -0.72 6.49
N THR A 190 20.80 -0.31 7.36
CA THR A 190 21.71 -1.24 8.04
C THR A 190 21.08 -1.99 9.20
N CYS A 191 19.79 -1.80 9.48
CA CYS A 191 19.12 -2.51 10.58
C CYS A 191 18.90 -3.99 10.23
N GLN A 192 18.94 -4.85 11.25
CA GLN A 192 18.70 -6.29 11.09
C GLN A 192 17.36 -6.57 10.40
N TRP A 193 16.34 -5.79 10.74
CA TRP A 193 15.02 -5.93 10.14
C TRP A 193 15.02 -5.71 8.62
N TRP A 194 15.80 -4.75 8.13
CA TRP A 194 15.97 -4.55 6.69
C TRP A 194 16.75 -5.71 6.06
N ALA A 195 17.79 -6.21 6.72
CA ALA A 195 18.55 -7.36 6.24
C ALA A 195 17.64 -8.59 6.04
N ASP A 196 16.74 -8.83 7.00
CA ASP A 196 15.85 -9.98 6.97
C ASP A 196 14.65 -9.80 6.01
N TYR A 197 14.14 -8.56 5.87
CA TYR A 197 12.83 -8.34 5.23
C TYR A 197 12.76 -7.30 4.12
N ARG A 198 13.78 -6.45 3.95
CA ARG A 198 13.88 -5.43 2.88
C ARG A 198 12.59 -4.61 2.69
N GLY A 199 12.01 -4.10 3.78
CA GLY A 199 10.80 -3.26 3.74
C GLY A 199 9.48 -4.01 3.48
N ARG A 200 9.51 -5.30 3.12
CA ARG A 200 8.29 -6.11 2.87
C ARG A 200 7.43 -6.34 4.10
N ARG A 201 7.97 -6.09 5.29
CA ARG A 201 7.27 -6.02 6.56
C ARG A 201 7.97 -5.01 7.45
N GLY A 202 7.28 -4.43 8.41
CA GLY A 202 7.91 -3.71 9.51
C GLY A 202 7.85 -4.48 10.82
N PRO A 203 8.61 -4.01 11.84
CA PRO A 203 8.90 -4.68 13.11
C PRO A 203 7.66 -5.16 13.85
#